data_AF-A0A2M7SST6-F1
#
_entry.id   AF-A0A2M7SST6-F1
#
_cell.length_a   1.000
_cell.length_b   1.000
_cell.length_c   1.000
_cell.angle_alpha   90.00
_cell.angle_beta   90.00
_cell.angle_gamma   90.00
#
_symmetry.space_group_name_H-M   'P 1'
#
loop_
_entity.id
_entity.type
_entity.pdbx_description
1 polymer ?
#
loop_
_entity_poly.entity_id
_entity_poly.type
_entity_poly.pdbx_seq_one_letter_code
_entity_poly.pdbx_strand_id
1 'polypeptide(L)' 'MKNKTTQNPEYDLKSVKLPYLAGGMLRLFVKLVEGPLRSLLIPSLFKSSGITWLREQRFDEPPTPQPVNYSATLA' A
#
# COMPACT_ATOMS: atom_id res chain seq x y z
N MET A 1 16.41 -30.36 16.09
CA MET A 1 15.18 -29.57 15.85
C MET A 1 15.51 -28.10 16.04
N LYS A 2 15.40 -27.28 14.98
CA LYS A 2 15.71 -25.84 15.07
C LYS A 2 14.50 -25.12 15.64
N ASN A 3 14.70 -24.55 16.81
CA ASN A 3 13.82 -23.69 17.59
C ASN A 3 13.32 -22.51 16.74
N LYS A 4 11.99 -22.40 16.64
CA LYS A 4 11.26 -21.38 15.90
C LYS A 4 11.50 -20.03 16.57
N THR A 5 12.26 -19.15 15.94
CA THR A 5 12.51 -17.79 16.40
C THR A 5 11.17 -17.05 16.46
N THR A 6 10.75 -16.66 17.66
CA THR A 6 9.61 -15.75 17.87
C THR A 6 9.97 -14.40 17.23
N GLN A 7 9.52 -14.19 15.99
CA GLN A 7 9.53 -12.87 15.38
C GLN A 7 8.65 -11.99 16.27
N ASN A 8 9.23 -11.01 16.94
CA ASN A 8 8.49 -10.01 17.70
C ASN A 8 8.09 -8.94 16.69
N PRO A 9 6.83 -8.91 16.20
CA PRO A 9 6.46 -7.98 15.14
C PRO A 9 6.50 -6.55 15.70
N GLU A 10 7.55 -5.82 15.36
CA GLU A 10 7.63 -4.39 15.64
C GLU A 10 6.57 -3.68 14.79
N TYR A 11 5.72 -2.89 15.43
CA TYR A 11 4.64 -2.20 14.75
C TYR A 11 5.20 -1.02 13.94
N ASP A 12 5.30 -1.18 12.62
CA ASP A 12 5.81 -0.14 11.74
C ASP A 12 4.76 0.96 11.51
N LEU A 13 4.88 2.07 12.25
CA LEU A 13 4.04 3.27 12.15
C LEU A 13 4.35 4.15 10.92
N LYS A 14 4.73 3.55 9.79
CA LYS A 14 5.04 4.31 8.57
C LYS A 14 3.78 4.90 7.95
N SER A 15 3.52 6.14 8.31
CA SER A 15 2.50 6.98 7.68
C SER A 15 2.91 7.35 6.26
N VAL A 16 1.94 7.26 5.35
CA VAL A 16 2.06 7.78 3.99
C VAL A 16 2.12 9.31 4.04
N LYS A 17 3.22 9.89 3.55
CA LYS A 17 3.42 11.35 3.55
C LYS A 17 2.85 11.93 2.26
N LEU A 18 1.71 12.62 2.37
CA LEU A 18 1.06 13.30 1.26
C LEU A 18 0.84 14.77 1.59
N PRO A 19 0.98 15.67 0.59
CA PRO A 19 0.63 17.07 0.79
C PRO A 19 -0.88 17.21 1.00
N TYR A 20 -1.27 18.04 1.97
CA TYR A 20 -2.66 18.45 2.11
C TYR A 20 -2.96 19.53 1.06
N LEU A 21 -3.80 19.21 0.09
CA LEU A 21 -4.16 20.11 -1.01
C LEU A 21 -5.65 20.41 -0.97
N ALA A 22 -6.00 21.69 -1.04
CA ALA A 22 -7.39 22.15 -1.07
C ALA A 22 -7.59 23.25 -2.12
N GLY A 23 -8.85 23.49 -2.50
CA GLY A 23 -9.24 24.59 -3.36
C GLY A 23 -8.53 24.61 -4.72
N GLY A 24 -8.03 25.78 -5.12
CA GLY A 24 -7.37 25.98 -6.41
C GLY A 24 -6.12 25.10 -6.62
N MET A 25 -5.35 24.87 -5.56
CA MET A 25 -4.15 24.02 -5.64
C MET A 25 -4.51 22.55 -5.91
N LEU A 26 -5.58 22.05 -5.27
CA LEU A 26 -6.09 20.71 -5.57
C LEU A 26 -6.56 20.60 -7.03
N ARG A 27 -7.27 21.60 -7.55
CA ARG A 27 -7.74 21.61 -8.94
C ARG A 27 -6.59 21.56 -9.95
N LEU A 28 -5.52 22.33 -9.70
CA LEU A 28 -4.33 22.31 -10.56
C LEU A 28 -3.66 20.93 -10.51
N PHE A 29 -3.46 20.39 -9.31
CA PHE A 29 -2.86 19.07 -9.13
C PHE A 29 -3.65 17.97 -9.85
N VAL A 30 -4.97 17.97 -9.74
CA VAL A 30 -5.86 17.03 -10.46
C VAL A 30 -5.66 17.14 -11.97
N LYS A 31 -5.67 18.36 -12.54
CA LYS A 31 -5.42 18.57 -13.99
C LYS A 31 -4.06 18.04 -14.43
N LEU A 32 -3.03 18.14 -13.59
CA LEU A 32 -1.70 17.61 -13.90
C LEU A 32 -1.68 16.08 -13.89
N VAL A 33 -2.36 15.45 -12.93
CA VAL A 33 -2.47 13.99 -12.81
C VAL A 33 -3.34 13.39 -13.93
N GLU A 34 -4.37 14.09 -14.38
CA GLU A 34 -5.26 13.65 -15.46
C GLU A 34 -4.72 14.00 -16.86
N GLY A 35 -3.76 14.93 -16.94
CA GLY A 35 -3.18 15.42 -18.18
C GLY A 35 -2.05 14.56 -18.75
N PRO A 36 -1.39 15.04 -19.82
CA PRO A 36 -0.32 14.30 -20.50
C PRO A 36 0.92 14.08 -19.62
N LEU A 37 1.07 14.85 -18.53
CA LEU A 37 2.16 14.71 -17.56
C LEU A 37 1.91 13.60 -16.52
N ARG A 38 0.80 12.88 -16.60
CA ARG A 38 0.46 11.77 -15.70
C ARG A 38 1.60 10.78 -15.51
N SER A 39 2.23 10.35 -16.61
CA SER A 39 3.30 9.34 -16.58
C SER A 39 4.52 9.79 -15.78
N LEU A 40 4.76 11.10 -15.66
CA LEU A 40 5.84 11.65 -14.87
C LEU A 40 5.51 11.72 -13.37
N LEU A 41 4.24 11.98 -13.03
CA LEU A 41 3.80 12.17 -11.65
C LEU A 41 3.50 10.86 -10.91
N ILE A 42 2.90 9.89 -11.61
CA ILE A 42 2.48 8.62 -11.01
C ILE A 42 3.64 7.86 -10.33
N PRO A 43 4.86 7.73 -10.92
CA PRO A 43 5.97 7.05 -10.26
C PRO A 43 6.36 7.68 -8.93
N SER A 44 6.38 9.02 -8.85
CA SER A 44 6.67 9.73 -7.60
C SER A 44 5.61 9.49 -6.54
N LEU A 45 4.33 9.44 -6.94
CA LEU A 45 3.21 9.15 -6.03
C LEU A 45 3.24 7.71 -5.50
N PHE A 46 3.59 6.73 -6.35
CA PHE A 46 3.77 5.35 -5.90
C PHE A 46 4.96 5.18 -4.96
N LYS A 47 5.99 6.01 -5.09
CA LYS A 47 7.12 6.01 -4.17
C LYS A 47 6.74 6.59 -2.81
N SER A 48 6.02 7.71 -2.78
CA SER A 48 5.63 8.38 -1.52
C SER A 48 4.55 7.62 -0.74
N SER A 49 3.73 6.80 -1.41
CA SER A 49 2.67 6.00 -0.79
C SER A 49 3.09 4.61 -0.34
N GLY A 50 4.34 4.20 -0.57
CA GLY A 50 4.82 2.85 -0.23
C GLY A 50 4.36 1.75 -1.21
N ILE A 51 3.59 2.08 -2.24
CA ILE A 51 3.17 1.12 -3.28
C ILE A 51 4.38 0.52 -4.01
N THR A 52 5.46 1.30 -4.19
CA THR A 52 6.69 0.79 -4.81
C THR A 52 7.28 -0.36 -4.00
N TRP A 53 7.42 -0.18 -2.68
CA TRP A 53 7.86 -1.25 -1.77
C TRP A 53 6.94 -2.48 -1.84
N LEU A 54 5.62 -2.27 -1.88
CA LEU A 54 4.65 -3.37 -1.99
C LEU A 54 4.83 -4.17 -3.28
N ARG A 55 5.13 -3.52 -4.41
CA ARG A 55 5.35 -4.17 -5.71
C ARG A 55 6.66 -4.93 -5.79
N GLU A 56 7.64 -4.55 -4.99
CA GLU A 56 8.92 -5.25 -4.88
C GLU A 56 8.82 -6.53 -4.03
N GLN A 57 7.77 -6.65 -3.18
CA GLN A 57 7.55 -7.85 -2.39
C GLN A 57 7.19 -9.04 -3.28
N ARG A 58 7.68 -10.22 -2.89
CA ARG A 58 7.25 -11.50 -3.44
C ARG A 58 6.57 -12.29 -2.34
N PHE A 59 5.36 -12.75 -2.64
CA PHE A 59 4.57 -13.58 -1.75
C PHE A 59 4.42 -14.95 -2.39
N ASP A 60 4.79 -15.99 -1.65
CA ASP A 60 4.67 -17.38 -2.08
C ASP A 60 3.28 -17.98 -1.73
N GLU A 61 2.38 -17.15 -1.20
CA GLU A 61 1.00 -17.52 -0.87
C GLU A 61 0.06 -17.23 -2.05
N PRO A 62 -0.91 -18.11 -2.35
CA PRO A 62 -1.91 -17.84 -3.39
C PRO A 62 -2.78 -16.63 -3.02
N PRO A 63 -3.24 -15.85 -4.02
CA PRO A 63 -4.10 -14.70 -3.78
C PRO A 63 -5.44 -15.14 -3.17
N THR A 64 -5.90 -14.41 -2.16
CA THR A 64 -7.19 -14.62 -1.50
C THR A 64 -8.14 -13.47 -1.86
N PRO A 65 -8.91 -13.57 -2.97
CA PRO A 65 -9.72 -12.46 -3.48
C PRO A 65 -10.97 -12.17 -2.64
N GLN A 66 -11.37 -13.11 -1.79
CA GLN A 66 -12.52 -12.99 -0.88
C GLN A 66 -12.10 -13.47 0.51
N PRO A 67 -12.65 -12.89 1.60
CA PRO A 67 -12.34 -13.34 2.95
C PRO A 67 -12.68 -14.82 3.14
N VAL A 68 -11.73 -15.58 3.68
CA VAL A 68 -11.99 -16.96 4.13
C VAL A 68 -12.59 -16.90 5.52
N ASN A 69 -13.90 -17.10 5.62
CA ASN A 69 -14.58 -17.14 6.91
C ASN A 69 -14.47 -18.56 7.49
N TYR A 70 -13.82 -18.69 8.64
CA TYR A 70 -13.87 -19.94 9.41
C TYR A 70 -15.19 -19.97 10.19
N SER A 71 -16.18 -20.71 9.69
CA SER A 71 -17.36 -21.07 10.49
C SER A 71 -16.97 -22.25 11.37
N ALA A 72 -16.49 -21.96 12.58
CA ALA A 72 -16.31 -22.99 13.59
C ALA A 72 -17.69 -23.40 14.11
N THR A 73 -18.26 -24.47 13.56
CA THR A 73 -19.32 -25.20 14.28
C THR A 73 -18.63 -25.86 15.47
N LEU A 74 -18.81 -25.28 16.66
CA LEU A 74 -18.44 -25.91 17.91
C LEU A 74 -19.27 -27.21 18.02
N ALA A 75 -18.58 -28.35 17.86
CA ALA A 75 -19.13 -29.68 18.12
C ALA A 75 -19.21 -29.94 19.62
#